data_AF-A0A3E0U0L8-F1
#
_entry.id   AF-A0A3E0U0L8-F1
#
_cell.length_a   1.000
_cell.length_b   1.000
_cell.length_c   1.000
_cell.angle_alpha   90.00
_cell.angle_beta   90.00
_cell.angle_gamma   90.00
#
_symmetry.space_group_name_H-M   'P 1'
#
loop_
_entity.id
_entity.type
_entity.pdbx_description
1 polymer ?
#
loop_
_entity_poly.entity_id
_entity_poly.type
_entity_poly.pdbx_seq_one_letter_code
_entity_poly.pdbx_strand_id
1 'polypeptide(L)' 'MMKSLSKQQKNDLTQKLTNYLNDELAIDIGGFDAEFLCDFIVEQFSPHFYNQGVADAQIKNAATSRFN' A
#
# COMPACT_ATOMS: atom_id res chain seq x y z
N MET A 1 -3.67 -14.38 5.35
CA MET A 1 -4.43 -13.13 5.57
C MET A 1 -3.45 -11.98 5.47
N MET A 2 -3.75 -10.98 4.64
CA MET A 2 -2.99 -9.74 4.63
C MET A 2 -3.15 -9.05 5.99
N LYS A 3 -2.06 -8.55 6.56
CA LYS A 3 -2.12 -7.79 7.81
C LYS A 3 -2.81 -6.46 7.53
N SER A 4 -3.96 -6.22 8.15
CA SER A 4 -4.69 -4.95 8.04
C SER A 4 -3.79 -3.78 8.46
N LEU A 5 -3.94 -2.62 7.81
CA LEU A 5 -3.23 -1.41 8.18
C LEU A 5 -3.53 -1.03 9.63
N SER A 6 -2.52 -0.54 10.36
CA SER A 6 -2.79 0.13 11.63
C SER A 6 -3.59 1.42 11.39
N LYS A 7 -4.33 1.88 12.40
CA LYS A 7 -5.11 3.13 12.30
C LYS A 7 -4.24 4.32 11.88
N GLN A 8 -3.01 4.40 12.40
CA GLN A 8 -2.09 5.47 12.03
C GLN A 8 -1.68 5.37 10.56
N GLN A 9 -1.31 4.17 10.09
CA GLN A 9 -0.95 3.98 8.68
C GLN A 9 -2.11 4.27 7.74
N LYS A 10 -3.33 3.90 8.13
CA LYS A 10 -4.52 4.21 7.35
C LYS A 10 -4.71 5.72 7.22
N ASN A 11 -4.67 6.45 8.33
CA ASN A 11 -4.80 7.91 8.34
C ASN A 11 -3.72 8.58 7.46
N ASP A 12 -2.47 8.16 7.59
CA ASP A 12 -1.36 8.71 6.81
C ASP A 12 -1.53 8.46 5.30
N LEU A 13 -2.00 7.27 4.91
CA LEU A 13 -2.23 6.91 3.51
C LEU A 13 -3.44 7.64 2.93
N THR A 14 -4.54 7.71 3.68
CA THR A 14 -5.73 8.48 3.30
C THR A 14 -5.36 9.94 3.07
N GLN A 15 -4.59 10.56 3.96
CA GLN A 15 -4.18 11.95 3.81
C GLN A 15 -3.30 12.18 2.57
N LYS A 16 -2.34 11.27 2.30
CA LYS A 16 -1.53 11.34 1.08
C LYS A 16 -2.38 11.22 -0.17
N LEU A 17 -3.35 10.32 -0.18
CA LEU A 17 -4.28 10.13 -1.29
C LEU A 17 -5.14 11.38 -1.52
N THR A 18 -5.73 11.93 -0.46
CA THR A 18 -6.53 13.17 -0.52
C THR A 18 -5.70 14.32 -1.10
N ASN A 19 -4.47 14.51 -0.62
CA ASN A 19 -3.60 15.58 -1.11
C ASN A 19 -3.29 15.40 -2.60
N TYR A 20 -2.91 14.19 -3.03
CA TYR A 20 -2.62 13.94 -4.45
C TYR A 20 -3.85 14.18 -5.35
N LEU A 21 -5.03 13.73 -4.92
CA LEU A 21 -6.28 13.97 -5.65
C LEU A 21 -6.57 15.46 -5.81
N ASN A 22 -6.32 16.25 -4.77
CA ASN A 22 -6.50 17.70 -4.81
C ASN A 22 -5.44 18.38 -5.68
N ASP A 23 -4.16 18.15 -5.37
CA ASP A 23 -3.02 18.89 -5.93
C ASP A 23 -2.80 18.55 -7.42
N GLU A 24 -2.90 17.27 -7.78
CA GLU A 24 -2.51 16.79 -9.11
C GLU A 24 -3.71 16.60 -10.05
N LEU A 25 -4.89 16.35 -9.48
CA LEU A 25 -6.09 16.02 -10.26
C LEU A 25 -7.23 17.02 -10.07
N ALA A 26 -7.07 18.04 -9.22
CA ALA A 26 -8.08 19.03 -8.89
C ALA A 26 -9.41 18.43 -8.38
N ILE A 27 -9.34 17.26 -7.72
CA ILE A 27 -10.46 16.57 -7.12
C ILE A 27 -10.50 16.88 -5.63
N ASP A 28 -11.53 17.60 -5.21
CA ASP A 28 -11.87 17.73 -3.78
C ASP A 28 -12.72 16.53 -3.34
N ILE A 29 -12.19 15.75 -2.40
CA ILE A 29 -12.81 14.51 -1.93
C ILE A 29 -13.05 14.60 -0.42
N GLY A 30 -14.24 14.18 0.02
CA GLY A 30 -14.57 14.12 1.44
C GLY A 30 -13.74 13.06 2.18
N GLY A 31 -13.50 13.27 3.48
CA GLY A 31 -12.65 12.38 4.28
C GLY A 31 -13.14 10.92 4.33
N PHE A 32 -14.45 10.69 4.37
CA PHE A 32 -15.02 9.34 4.33
C PHE A 32 -14.80 8.67 2.98
N ASP A 33 -15.05 9.38 1.88
CA ASP A 33 -14.85 8.84 0.53
C ASP A 33 -13.36 8.55 0.24
N ALA A 34 -12.47 9.42 0.74
CA ALA A 34 -11.03 9.20 0.66
C ALA A 34 -10.57 7.96 1.44
N GLU A 35 -11.15 7.72 2.62
CA GLU A 35 -10.86 6.54 3.42
C GLU A 35 -11.33 5.26 2.71
N PHE A 36 -12.53 5.26 2.14
CA PHE A 36 -13.04 4.12 1.36
C PHE A 36 -12.21 3.86 0.10
N LEU A 37 -11.80 4.90 -0.61
CA LEU A 37 -10.95 4.75 -1.78
C LEU A 37 -9.57 4.20 -1.40
N CYS A 38 -9.00 4.66 -0.28
CA CYS A 38 -7.76 4.12 0.24
C CYS A 38 -7.90 2.63 0.59
N ASP A 39 -9.00 2.22 1.24
CA ASP A 39 -9.28 0.81 1.53
C ASP A 39 -9.37 -0.03 0.26
N PHE A 40 -10.11 0.44 -0.74
CA PHE A 40 -10.23 -0.24 -2.03
C PHE A 40 -8.86 -0.45 -2.70
N ILE A 41 -8.02 0.60 -2.76
CA ILE A 41 -6.68 0.50 -3.35
C ILE A 41 -5.84 -0.51 -2.58
N VAL A 42 -5.83 -0.44 -1.25
CA VAL A 42 -5.03 -1.36 -0.42
C VAL A 42 -5.50 -2.80 -0.61
N GLU A 43 -6.80 -3.06 -0.63
CA GLU A 43 -7.34 -4.42 -0.80
C GLU A 43 -7.00 -5.01 -2.18
N GLN A 44 -7.19 -4.23 -3.25
CA GLN A 44 -7.06 -4.74 -4.61
C GLN A 44 -5.60 -4.76 -5.09
N PHE A 45 -4.78 -3.80 -4.68
CA PHE A 45 -3.44 -3.61 -5.25
C PHE A 45 -2.35 -4.29 -4.42
N SER A 46 -2.50 -4.34 -3.09
CA SER A 46 -1.47 -4.90 -2.19
C SER A 46 -1.07 -6.35 -2.50
N PRO A 47 -1.96 -7.27 -2.92
CA PRO A 47 -1.55 -8.63 -3.31
C PRO A 47 -0.50 -8.66 -4.41
N HIS A 48 -0.54 -7.71 -5.35
CA HIS A 48 0.43 -7.62 -6.45
C HIS A 48 1.82 -7.19 -5.94
N PHE A 49 1.88 -6.28 -4.98
CA PHE A 49 3.14 -5.80 -4.40
C PHE A 49 3.73 -6.76 -3.35
N TYR A 50 2.88 -7.41 -2.55
CA TYR A 50 3.34 -8.37 -1.54
C TYR A 50 3.95 -9.62 -2.17
N ASN A 51 3.37 -10.11 -3.26
CA ASN A 51 3.91 -11.25 -4.00
C ASN A 51 5.30 -10.96 -4.59
N GLN A 52 5.53 -9.73 -5.06
CA GLN A 52 6.85 -9.29 -5.51
C GLN A 52 7.83 -9.14 -4.34
N GLY A 53 7.42 -8.52 -3.24
CA GLY A 53 8.29 -8.36 -2.06
C GLY A 53 8.72 -9.69 -1.41
N VAL A 54 7.84 -10.69 -1.36
CA VAL A 54 8.19 -12.04 -0.90
C VAL A 54 9.11 -12.74 -1.90
N ALA A 55 8.84 -12.63 -3.21
CA ALA A 55 9.72 -13.18 -4.24
C ALA A 55 11.13 -12.57 -4.16
N ASP A 56 11.24 -11.25 -3.97
CA ASP A 56 12.52 -10.55 -3.80
C ASP A 56 13.25 -10.97 -2.52
N ALA A 57 12.52 -11.16 -1.42
CA ALA A 57 13.09 -11.66 -0.17
C ALA A 57 13.56 -13.12 -0.29
N GLN A 58 12.82 -13.96 -1.00
CA GLN A 58 13.20 -15.35 -1.29
C GLN A 58 14.43 -15.43 -2.19
N ILE A 59 14.52 -14.57 -3.22
CA ILE A 59 15.71 -14.47 -4.07
C ILE A 59 16.94 -14.06 -3.25
N LYS A 60 16.81 -13.07 -2.36
CA LYS A 60 17.91 -12.64 -1.48
C LYS A 60 18.37 -13.76 -0.52
N ASN A 61 17.44 -14.51 0.07
CA ASN A 61 17.77 -15.63 0.94
C ASN A 61 18.42 -16.81 0.18
N ALA A 62 17.92 -17.14 -1.01
CA ALA A 62 18.49 -18.19 -1.86
C ALA A 62 19.89 -17.83 -2.39
N ALA A 63 20.14 -16.56 -2.68
CA ALA A 63 21.47 -16.07 -3.04
C ALA A 63 22.44 -16.15 -1.86
N THR A 64 21.98 -15.86 -0.63
CA THR A 64 22.82 -15.89 0.58
C THR A 64 23.20 -17.32 1.00
N SER A 65 22.32 -18.29 0.77
CA SER A 65 22.59 -19.71 1.07
C SER A 65 23.47 -20.44 0.04
N ARG A 66 23.82 -19.79 -1.09
CA ARG A 66 24.72 -20.34 -2.12
C ARG A 66 26.20 -19.99 -1.91
N PHE A 67 26.52 -19.17 -0.90
CA PHE A 67 27.88 -18.74 -0.58
C PHE A 67 28.38 -19.20 0.81
N ASN A 68 27.68 -20.14 1.45
CA ASN A 68 28.15 -20.86 2.65
C ASN A 68 28.30 -22.34 2.36
#